data_AF-A0A2E3JD63-F1
#
_entry.id   AF-A0A2E3JD63-F1
#
_cell.length_a   1.000
_cell.length_b   1.000
_cell.length_c   1.000
_cell.angle_alpha   90.00
_cell.angle_beta   90.00
_cell.angle_gamma   90.00
#
_symmetry.space_group_name_H-M   'P 1'
#
loop_
_entity.id
_entity.type
_entity.pdbx_description
1 polymer ?
#
loop_
_entity_poly.entity_id
_entity_poly.type
_entity_poly.pdbx_seq_one_letter_code
_entity_poly.pdbx_strand_id
1 'polypeptide(L)'
;MSWRILEDAPEKTEYFQYDDATETSVVKTVWKNTEGILDANKAIQSNDIGRGDNNEMHHVARIPPSVIIKWMEEGINIYNKDHGAAVMRKLDDPEYRHLRVNTLTLGKRTRHI
;
A
#
# COMPACT_ATOMS: atom_id res chain seq x y z
N MET A 1 19.27 20.07 14.70
CA MET A 1 19.15 19.81 13.25
C MET A 1 17.75 20.20 12.79
N SER A 2 17.60 20.87 11.64
CA SER A 2 16.29 21.27 11.07
C SER A 2 16.13 20.69 9.68
N TRP A 3 14.97 20.09 9.41
CA TRP A 3 14.58 19.66 8.06
C TRP A 3 14.34 20.88 7.17
N ARG A 4 14.83 20.83 5.93
CA ARG A 4 14.57 21.85 4.91
C ARG A 4 13.77 21.23 3.77
N ILE A 5 12.83 21.97 3.19
CA ILE A 5 12.11 21.52 2.00
C ILE A 5 13.12 21.50 0.84
N LEU A 6 13.22 20.36 0.18
CA LEU A 6 14.01 20.17 -1.03
C LEU A 6 13.13 20.42 -2.27
N GLU A 7 11.96 19.78 -2.30
CA GLU A 7 11.00 19.88 -3.39
C GLU A 7 9.57 19.79 -2.85
N ASP A 8 8.67 20.62 -3.36
CA ASP A 8 7.23 20.53 -3.07
C ASP A 8 6.44 20.34 -4.37
N ALA A 9 6.19 19.07 -4.71
CA ALA A 9 5.37 18.68 -5.84
C ALA A 9 3.91 18.48 -5.41
N PRO A 10 2.92 18.52 -6.34
CA PRO A 10 1.53 18.24 -6.02
C PRO A 10 1.32 16.81 -5.48
N GLU A 11 2.19 15.86 -5.83
CA GLU A 11 2.09 14.45 -5.43
C GLU A 11 2.87 14.10 -4.16
N LYS A 12 3.99 14.79 -3.92
CA LYS A 12 4.91 14.52 -2.80
C LYS A 12 5.66 15.78 -2.36
N THR A 13 6.04 15.84 -1.10
CA THR A 13 7.00 16.81 -0.58
C THR A 13 8.25 16.07 -0.15
N GLU A 14 9.42 16.55 -0.56
CA GLU A 14 10.72 16.00 -0.20
C GLU A 14 11.44 16.97 0.72
N TYR A 15 12.02 16.42 1.79
CA TYR A 15 12.78 17.14 2.79
C TYR A 15 14.22 16.65 2.77
N PHE A 16 15.15 17.57 2.93
CA PHE A 16 16.57 17.30 3.05
C PHE A 16 17.07 17.68 4.44
N GLN A 17 17.92 16.82 4.99
CA GLN A 17 18.68 17.09 6.19
C GLN A 17 20.13 16.68 5.95
N TYR A 18 21.06 17.53 6.39
CA TYR A 18 22.46 17.19 6.52
C TYR A 18 22.81 17.13 8.00
N ASP A 19 23.55 16.09 8.41
CA ASP A 19 24.10 15.96 9.75
C ASP A 19 25.62 16.12 9.69
N ASP A 20 26.12 17.25 10.19
CA ASP A 20 27.55 17.56 10.24
C ASP A 20 28.34 16.62 11.16
N ALA A 21 27.69 15.97 12.15
CA ALA A 21 28.37 15.09 13.10
C ALA A 21 28.59 13.68 12.54
N THR A 22 27.72 13.24 11.63
CA THR A 22 27.81 11.92 10.98
C THR A 22 28.15 12.01 9.50
N GLU A 23 28.41 13.22 8.98
CA GLU A 23 28.64 13.53 7.57
C GLU A 23 27.59 12.89 6.62
N THR A 24 26.36 12.73 7.11
CA THR A 24 25.32 11.98 6.40
C THR A 24 24.25 12.91 5.88
N SER A 25 23.86 12.70 4.62
CA SER A 25 22.70 13.35 4.00
C SER A 25 21.50 12.42 4.05
N VAL A 26 20.36 12.92 4.52
CA VAL A 26 19.09 12.17 4.57
C VAL A 26 18.05 12.92 3.75
N VAL A 27 17.41 12.20 2.82
CA VAL A 27 16.24 12.67 2.07
C VAL A 27 15.02 11.92 2.58
N LYS A 28 13.99 12.67 2.97
CA LYS A 28 12.70 12.14 3.41
C LYS A 28 11.63 12.54 2.41
N THR A 29 10.97 11.55 1.81
CA THR A 29 9.84 11.76 0.90
C THR A 29 8.52 11.53 1.61
N VAL A 30 7.60 12.49 1.53
CA VAL A 30 6.25 12.42 2.10
C VAL A 30 5.22 12.53 0.97
N TRP A 31 4.41 11.48 0.78
CA TRP A 31 3.37 11.45 -0.26
C TRP A 31 2.12 12.19 0.20
N LYS A 32 1.60 13.07 -0.65
CA LYS A 32 0.37 13.84 -0.41
C LYS A 32 -0.87 13.02 -0.78
N ASN A 33 -2.03 13.39 -0.22
CA ASN A 33 -3.34 12.81 -0.55
C ASN A 33 -3.46 11.27 -0.37
N THR A 34 -2.63 10.69 0.49
CA THR A 34 -2.69 9.25 0.83
C THR A 34 -3.94 8.90 1.64
N GLU A 35 -4.50 9.87 2.37
CA GLU A 35 -5.75 9.74 3.12
C GLU A 35 -6.94 9.42 2.21
N GLY A 36 -7.04 10.06 1.04
CA GLY A 36 -8.11 9.79 0.07
C GLY A 36 -8.10 8.36 -0.47
N ILE A 37 -6.94 7.69 -0.49
CA ILE A 37 -6.84 6.27 -0.86
C ILE A 37 -7.46 5.39 0.22
N LEU A 38 -7.17 5.68 1.49
CA LEU A 38 -7.73 4.94 2.63
C LEU A 38 -9.24 5.15 2.74
N ASP A 39 -9.71 6.37 2.52
CA ASP A 39 -11.14 6.68 2.57
C ASP A 39 -11.90 6.05 1.40
N ALA A 40 -11.30 6.01 0.21
CA ALA A 40 -11.86 5.23 -0.91
C ALA A 40 -11.96 3.74 -0.58
N ASN A 41 -10.94 3.16 0.07
CA ASN A 41 -10.98 1.76 0.49
C ASN A 41 -12.11 1.50 1.50
N LYS A 42 -12.25 2.36 2.51
CA LYS A 42 -13.33 2.28 3.51
C LYS A 42 -14.71 2.45 2.86
N ALA A 43 -14.85 3.39 1.92
CA ALA A 43 -16.09 3.59 1.20
C ALA A 43 -16.49 2.34 0.41
N ILE A 44 -15.54 1.70 -0.29
CA ILE A 44 -15.77 0.43 -0.98
C ILE A 44 -16.11 -0.68 0.02
N GLN A 45 -15.43 -0.74 1.16
CA GLN A 45 -15.71 -1.73 2.21
C GLN A 45 -17.12 -1.58 2.79
N SER A 46 -17.61 -0.35 2.96
CA SER A 46 -18.97 -0.07 3.45
C SER A 46 -20.06 -0.43 2.45
N ASN A 47 -19.76 -0.37 1.17
CA ASN A 47 -20.63 -0.85 0.10
C ASN A 47 -20.42 -2.35 -0.02
N ASP A 48 -21.07 -3.13 0.84
CA ASP A 48 -20.94 -4.59 0.95
C ASP A 48 -21.18 -5.30 -0.40
N ILE A 49 -20.13 -5.38 -1.23
CA ILE A 49 -20.14 -6.19 -2.44
C ILE A 49 -19.70 -7.58 -1.99
N GLY A 50 -20.67 -8.32 -1.43
CA GLY A 50 -20.56 -9.76 -1.24
C GLY A 50 -19.99 -10.42 -2.49
N ARG A 51 -19.37 -11.59 -2.31
CA ARG A 51 -18.70 -12.36 -3.38
C ARG A 51 -19.62 -12.40 -4.61
N GLY A 52 -19.24 -11.68 -5.66
CA GLY A 52 -20.02 -11.63 -6.89
C GLY A 52 -20.17 -13.05 -7.41
N ASP A 53 -21.40 -13.45 -7.72
CA ASP A 53 -21.72 -14.82 -8.16
C ASP A 53 -21.12 -15.13 -9.55
N ASN A 54 -20.63 -14.08 -10.23
CA ASN A 54 -19.96 -14.15 -11.51
C ASN A 54 -18.46 -14.07 -11.31
N ASN A 55 -17.71 -14.83 -12.12
CA ASN A 55 -16.26 -14.97 -12.15
C ASN A 55 -15.50 -13.67 -12.54
N GLU A 56 -15.94 -12.54 -12.01
CA GLU A 56 -15.47 -11.18 -12.25
C GLU A 56 -14.26 -10.87 -11.36
N MET A 57 -13.37 -10.01 -11.86
CA MET A 57 -12.22 -9.58 -11.08
C MET A 57 -12.67 -8.64 -9.96
N HIS A 58 -12.52 -9.07 -8.71
CA HIS A 58 -12.81 -8.24 -7.56
C HIS A 58 -11.67 -7.28 -7.27
N HIS A 59 -12.01 -6.01 -7.03
CA HIS A 59 -11.06 -5.04 -6.49
C HIS A 59 -10.71 -5.44 -5.05
N VAL A 60 -9.43 -5.71 -4.77
CA VAL A 60 -8.99 -6.26 -3.45
C VAL A 60 -8.46 -5.17 -2.52
N ALA A 61 -7.73 -4.20 -3.06
CA ALA A 61 -7.14 -3.11 -2.30
C ALA A 61 -6.67 -2.00 -3.25
N ARG A 62 -6.73 -0.74 -2.78
CA ARG A 62 -5.93 0.36 -3.33
C ARG A 62 -4.78 0.64 -2.37
N ILE A 63 -3.54 0.49 -2.85
CA ILE A 63 -2.35 0.57 -2.00
C ILE A 63 -1.67 1.93 -2.19
N PRO A 64 -1.38 2.69 -1.11
CA PRO A 64 -0.65 3.96 -1.22
C PRO A 64 0.80 3.77 -1.72
N PRO A 65 1.36 4.72 -2.50
CA PRO A 65 2.72 4.63 -3.04
C PRO A 65 3.81 4.38 -1.98
N SER A 66 3.68 4.97 -0.79
CA SER A 66 4.61 4.75 0.32
C SER A 66 4.70 3.29 0.76
N VAL A 67 3.57 2.59 0.80
CA VAL A 67 3.50 1.16 1.15
C VAL A 67 4.08 0.30 0.02
N ILE A 68 3.80 0.69 -1.23
CA ILE A 68 4.34 0.01 -2.41
C ILE A 68 5.88 0.04 -2.39
N ILE A 69 6.47 1.21 -2.12
CA ILE A 69 7.93 1.37 -2.01
C ILE A 69 8.48 0.50 -0.88
N LYS A 70 7.87 0.53 0.31
CA LYS A 70 8.27 -0.32 1.45
C LYS A 70 8.27 -1.80 1.08
N TRP A 71 7.23 -2.28 0.40
CA TRP A 71 7.15 -3.67 -0.02
C TRP A 71 8.18 -4.02 -1.10
N MET A 72 8.47 -3.10 -2.02
CA MET A 72 9.51 -3.30 -3.03
C MET A 72 10.91 -3.41 -2.37
N GLU A 73 11.21 -2.61 -1.35
CA GLU A 73 12.44 -2.70 -0.55
C GLU A 73 12.56 -4.05 0.17
N GLU A 74 11.43 -4.62 0.61
CA GLU A 74 11.35 -5.97 1.20
C GLU A 74 11.39 -7.10 0.14
N GLY A 75 11.52 -6.77 -1.15
CA GLY A 75 11.60 -7.73 -2.27
C GLY A 75 10.23 -8.15 -2.85
N ILE A 76 9.13 -7.53 -2.42
CA ILE A 76 7.79 -7.79 -2.92
C ILE A 76 7.40 -6.74 -3.97
N ASN A 77 7.66 -7.05 -5.23
CA ASN A 77 7.21 -6.22 -6.36
C ASN A 77 5.73 -6.47 -6.71
N ILE A 78 4.86 -5.50 -6.44
CA ILE A 78 3.42 -5.58 -6.75
C ILE A 78 3.10 -5.63 -8.25
N TYR A 79 4.01 -5.15 -9.10
CA TYR A 79 3.84 -5.13 -10.55
C TYR A 79 4.26 -6.47 -11.18
N ASN A 80 4.94 -7.34 -10.41
CA ASN A 80 5.24 -8.69 -10.83
C ASN A 80 4.07 -9.62 -10.49
N LYS A 81 3.48 -10.25 -11.52
CA LYS A 81 2.37 -11.19 -11.37
C LYS A 81 2.72 -12.39 -10.48
N ASP A 82 3.97 -12.84 -10.49
CA ASP A 82 4.41 -14.00 -9.69
C ASP A 82 4.42 -13.70 -8.18
N HIS A 83 4.49 -12.42 -7.80
CA HIS A 83 4.51 -11.98 -6.42
C HIS A 83 3.10 -11.84 -5.83
N GLY A 84 2.04 -12.12 -6.61
CA GLY A 84 0.65 -11.97 -6.16
C GLY A 84 0.32 -12.69 -4.85
N ALA A 85 0.90 -13.88 -4.61
CA ALA A 85 0.72 -14.59 -3.35
C ALA A 85 1.37 -13.87 -2.15
N ALA A 86 2.54 -13.25 -2.35
CA ALA A 86 3.22 -12.49 -1.31
C ALA A 86 2.48 -11.18 -0.99
N VAL A 87 1.94 -10.51 -2.01
CA VAL A 87 1.09 -9.32 -1.85
C VAL A 87 -0.18 -9.65 -1.05
N MET A 88 -0.87 -10.75 -1.39
CA MET A 88 -2.06 -11.17 -0.64
C MET A 88 -1.73 -11.46 0.83
N ARG A 89 -0.59 -12.12 1.10
CA ARG A 89 -0.13 -12.37 2.47
C ARG A 89 0.10 -11.08 3.24
N LYS A 90 0.74 -10.09 2.61
CA LYS A 90 0.93 -8.76 3.22
C LYS A 90 -0.39 -8.07 3.50
N LEU A 91 -1.36 -8.15 2.59
CA LEU A 91 -2.69 -7.59 2.80
C LEU A 91 -3.47 -8.28 3.94
N ASP A 92 -3.16 -9.53 4.25
CA ASP A 92 -3.75 -10.26 5.38
C ASP A 92 -3.07 -9.97 6.74
N ASP A 93 -1.84 -9.45 6.71
CA ASP A 93 -1.11 -9.05 7.92
C ASP A 93 -1.87 -7.94 8.67
N PRO A 94 -1.94 -7.98 10.02
CA PRO A 94 -2.67 -6.99 10.82
C PRO A 94 -2.24 -5.54 10.55
N GLU A 95 -0.95 -5.32 10.22
CA GLU A 95 -0.39 -4.01 9.90
C GLU A 95 -1.05 -3.37 8.66
N TYR A 96 -1.31 -4.17 7.62
CA TYR A 96 -1.83 -3.68 6.33
C TYR A 96 -3.29 -4.04 6.06
N ARG A 97 -3.95 -4.74 6.99
CA ARG A 97 -5.34 -5.18 6.84
C ARG A 97 -6.31 -4.04 6.53
N HIS A 98 -6.03 -2.84 7.03
CA HIS A 98 -6.81 -1.63 6.77
C HIS A 98 -6.77 -1.16 5.30
N LEU A 99 -5.88 -1.72 4.47
CA LEU A 99 -5.82 -1.46 3.03
C LEU A 99 -6.78 -2.33 2.21
N ARG A 100 -7.25 -3.45 2.78
CA ARG A 100 -8.17 -4.35 2.08
C ARG A 100 -9.56 -3.73 2.03
N VAL A 101 -10.18 -3.78 0.85
CA VAL A 101 -11.58 -3.37 0.70
C VAL A 101 -12.55 -4.54 0.93
N ASN A 102 -12.10 -5.78 0.73
CA ASN A 102 -12.90 -6.98 0.95
C ASN A 102 -12.45 -7.72 2.21
N THR A 103 -13.39 -7.83 3.16
CA THR A 103 -13.22 -8.44 4.48
C THR A 103 -13.25 -9.98 4.44
N LEU A 104 -13.74 -10.57 3.36
CA LEU A 104 -13.69 -12.01 3.17
C LEU A 104 -12.28 -12.42 2.76
N THR A 105 -11.65 -13.28 3.57
CA THR A 105 -10.49 -14.04 3.12
C THR A 105 -10.88 -14.75 1.83
N LEU A 106 -10.12 -14.51 0.75
CA LEU A 106 -10.16 -15.32 -0.46
C LEU A 106 -9.68 -16.72 -0.08
N GLY A 107 -10.55 -17.49 0.57
CA GLY A 107 -10.25 -18.83 1.04
C GLY A 107 -9.76 -19.63 -0.16
N LYS A 108 -8.62 -20.30 0.02
CA LYS A 108 -8.11 -21.31 -0.92
C LYS A 108 -9.31 -22.15 -1.32
N ARG A 109 -9.63 -22.22 -2.62
CA ARG A 109 -10.59 -23.21 -3.13
C ARG A 109 -10.13 -24.56 -2.59
N THR A 110 -10.83 -25.09 -1.59
CA THR A 110 -10.75 -26.52 -1.29
C THR A 110 -11.27 -27.19 -2.56
N ARG A 111 -10.35 -27.68 -3.40
CA ARG A 111 -10.71 -28.59 -4.49
C ARG A 111 -11.29 -29.82 -3.81
N HIS A 112 -12.61 -29.94 -3.79
CA HIS A 112 -13.21 -31.25 -3.69
C HIS A 112 -12.92 -31.94 -5.03
N ILE A 113 -12.00 -32.91 -4.97
CA ILE A 113 -11.92 -34.03 -5.91
C ILE A 113 -13.11 -34.93 -5.64
#